data_AF-A0A368GR83-F1
#
_entry.id   AF-A0A368GR83-F1
#
_cell.length_a   1.000
_cell.length_b   1.000
_cell.length_c   1.000
_cell.angle_alpha   90.00
_cell.angle_beta   90.00
_cell.angle_gamma   90.00
#
_symmetry.space_group_name_H-M   'P 1'
#
loop_
_entity.id
_entity.type
_entity.pdbx_description
1 polymer ?
#
loop_
_entity_poly.entity_id
_entity_poly.type
_entity_poly.pdbx_seq_one_letter_code
_entity_poly.pdbx_strand_id
1 'polypeptide(L)'
;MLCIHTSINYHIVKVLLNAGKNVDQVDEYALIEESVQSTSGEEPVEQRVLPSNEPIMDAVACWNGSTRRFVLRKKGSVSDENMRRKKSSRRTVKLKKSLSSNPAPPLPEINVSSVSPKHSVTPSQ
;
A
#
# COMPACT_ATOMS: atom_id res chain seq x y z
N MET A 1 5.11 -5.79 30.91
CA MET A 1 4.28 -5.64 29.69
C MET A 1 4.59 -4.26 29.09
N LEU A 2 5.55 -4.16 28.16
CA LEU A 2 5.99 -2.86 27.60
C LEU A 2 6.77 -2.99 26.27
N CYS A 3 6.25 -3.80 25.34
CA CYS A 3 6.83 -3.88 23.98
C CYS A 3 6.36 -2.74 23.06
N ILE A 4 5.43 -1.89 23.50
CA ILE A 4 4.82 -0.81 22.70
C ILE A 4 5.80 0.28 22.23
N HIS A 5 6.92 0.49 22.93
CA HIS A 5 7.94 1.49 22.54
C HIS A 5 9.21 0.87 21.98
N THR A 6 9.23 -0.44 21.72
CA THR A 6 10.44 -1.09 21.21
C THR A 6 10.58 -0.82 19.71
N SER A 7 11.64 -0.09 19.35
CA SER A 7 11.93 0.24 17.96
C SER A 7 12.21 -1.01 17.14
N ILE A 8 11.95 -0.92 15.83
CA ILE A 8 12.27 -1.99 14.89
C ILE A 8 13.78 -2.34 14.92
N ASN A 9 14.66 -1.36 15.11
CA ASN A 9 16.10 -1.60 15.26
C ASN A 9 16.41 -2.57 16.41
N TYR A 10 15.76 -2.40 17.57
CA TYR A 10 15.93 -3.31 18.71
C TYR A 10 15.57 -4.75 18.36
N HIS A 11 14.48 -4.95 17.60
CA HIS A 11 14.08 -6.29 17.15
C HIS A 11 15.07 -6.88 16.14
N ILE A 12 15.62 -6.07 15.25
CA ILE A 12 16.69 -6.52 14.33
C ILE A 12 17.90 -7.01 15.13
N VAL A 13 18.38 -6.21 16.09
CA VAL A 13 19.48 -6.57 16.98
C VAL A 13 19.21 -7.89 17.70
N LYS A 14 18.02 -8.05 18.28
CA LYS A 14 17.64 -9.30 18.97
C LYS A 14 17.66 -10.51 18.06
N VAL A 15 17.13 -10.39 16.83
CA VAL A 15 17.11 -11.49 15.87
C VAL A 15 18.53 -11.85 15.41
N LEU A 16 19.39 -10.86 15.18
CA LEU A 16 20.80 -11.09 14.85
C LEU A 16 21.54 -11.81 15.98
N LEU A 17 21.36 -11.37 17.22
CA LEU A 17 21.94 -12.00 18.39
C LEU A 17 21.48 -13.45 18.54
N ASN A 18 20.17 -13.70 18.39
CA ASN A 18 19.60 -15.05 18.45
C ASN A 18 20.13 -15.97 17.33
N ALA A 19 20.47 -15.40 16.17
CA ALA A 19 21.03 -16.12 15.04
C ALA A 19 22.56 -16.31 15.13
N GLY A 20 23.22 -15.82 16.19
CA GLY A 20 24.68 -15.84 16.33
C GLY A 20 25.41 -14.93 15.33
N LYS A 21 24.73 -13.90 14.81
CA LYS A 21 25.28 -12.97 13.83
C LYS A 21 25.84 -11.73 14.53
N ASN A 22 26.83 -11.10 13.92
CA ASN A 22 27.42 -9.87 14.43
C ASN A 22 26.37 -8.73 14.42
N VAL A 23 26.19 -8.10 15.58
CA VAL A 23 25.16 -7.06 15.80
C VAL A 23 25.58 -5.72 15.21
N ASP A 24 26.88 -5.48 15.01
CA ASP A 24 27.40 -4.25 14.40
C ASP A 24 26.95 -4.11 12.94
N GLN A 25 26.53 -5.21 12.30
CA GLN A 25 25.94 -5.21 10.96
C GLN A 25 24.44 -4.84 10.94
N VAL A 26 23.84 -4.40 12.05
CA VAL A 26 22.41 -4.06 12.14
C VAL A 26 21.95 -3.13 11.00
N ASP A 27 22.78 -2.16 10.61
CA ASP A 27 22.47 -1.19 9.56
C ASP A 27 22.40 -1.80 8.16
N GLU A 28 22.99 -2.97 7.97
CA GLU A 28 22.91 -3.74 6.73
C GLU A 28 21.59 -4.53 6.60
N TYR A 29 20.83 -4.68 7.69
CA TYR A 29 19.57 -5.40 7.70
C TYR A 29 18.37 -4.47 7.77
N ALA A 30 17.26 -4.92 7.21
CA ALA A 30 15.98 -4.27 7.31
C ALA A 30 14.88 -5.27 7.62
N LEU A 31 13.91 -4.86 8.43
CA LEU A 31 12.72 -5.62 8.72
C LEU A 31 11.69 -5.33 7.62
N ILE A 32 11.17 -6.39 7.01
CA ILE A 32 10.18 -6.32 5.94
C ILE A 32 8.90 -6.93 6.47
N GLU A 33 7.78 -6.25 6.32
CA GLU A 33 6.47 -6.90 6.43
C GLU A 33 6.05 -7.42 5.06
N GLU A 34 5.50 -8.62 5.03
CA GLU A 34 4.97 -9.21 3.81
C GLU A 34 3.62 -9.89 4.04
N SER A 35 2.72 -9.78 3.06
CA SER A 35 1.44 -10.47 3.08
C SER A 35 1.64 -11.99 2.93
N VAL A 36 0.86 -12.76 3.67
CA VAL A 36 0.84 -14.22 3.49
C VAL A 36 -0.11 -14.52 2.33
N GLN A 37 0.43 -15.01 1.21
CA GLN A 37 -0.40 -15.49 0.10
C GLN A 37 -1.25 -16.66 0.57
N SER A 38 -2.57 -16.49 0.49
CA SER A 38 -3.49 -17.61 0.51
C SER A 38 -3.31 -18.33 -0.83
N THR A 39 -3.20 -19.66 -0.83
CA THR A 39 -2.84 -20.51 -1.98
C THR A 39 -3.85 -20.52 -3.14
N SER A 40 -4.72 -19.50 -3.24
CA SER A 40 -5.77 -19.37 -4.23
C SER A 40 -5.68 -18.01 -4.92
N GLY A 41 -5.04 -17.97 -6.09
CA GLY A 41 -5.07 -16.82 -7.00
C GLY A 41 -3.85 -15.90 -6.91
N GLU A 42 -3.40 -15.46 -8.09
CA GLU A 42 -2.17 -14.75 -8.45
C GLU A 42 -1.96 -13.35 -7.83
N GLU A 43 -2.42 -13.09 -6.61
CA GLU A 43 -2.19 -11.79 -5.97
C GLU A 43 -0.70 -11.62 -5.61
N PRO A 44 -0.03 -10.54 -6.04
CA PRO A 44 1.39 -10.34 -5.72
C PRO A 44 1.58 -10.18 -4.21
N VAL A 45 2.58 -10.86 -3.64
CA VAL A 45 3.00 -10.62 -2.23
C VAL A 45 3.33 -9.14 -2.07
N GLU A 46 2.52 -8.43 -1.29
CA GLU A 46 2.81 -7.07 -0.88
C GLU A 46 3.96 -7.10 0.13
N GLN A 47 5.01 -6.33 -0.12
CA GLN A 47 6.16 -6.21 0.78
C GLN A 47 6.44 -4.74 1.08
N ARG A 48 6.65 -4.41 2.35
CA ARG A 48 7.04 -3.07 2.79
C ARG A 48 8.24 -3.16 3.73
N VAL A 49 9.27 -2.36 3.45
CA VAL A 49 10.41 -2.20 4.35
C VAL A 49 10.01 -1.24 5.48
N LEU A 50 10.26 -1.64 6.72
CA LEU A 50 9.89 -0.84 7.88
C LEU A 50 11.02 0.11 8.31
N PRO A 51 10.71 1.35 8.71
CA PRO A 51 11.73 2.27 9.21
C PRO A 51 12.28 1.80 10.55
N SER A 52 13.60 1.85 10.74
CA SER A 52 14.28 1.32 11.92
C SER A 52 13.91 2.02 13.24
N ASN A 53 13.47 3.27 13.16
CA ASN A 53 13.23 4.13 14.32
C ASN A 53 11.79 4.05 14.84
N GLU A 54 10.89 3.43 14.08
CA GLU A 54 9.47 3.31 14.46
C GLU A 54 9.26 2.10 15.37
N PRO A 55 8.25 2.14 16.26
CA PRO A 55 7.89 0.99 17.06
C PRO A 55 7.24 -0.08 16.20
N ILE A 56 7.53 -1.35 16.48
CA ILE A 56 6.98 -2.47 15.69
C ILE A 56 5.45 -2.54 15.75
N MET A 57 4.86 -2.07 16.86
CA MET A 57 3.42 -2.10 17.08
C MET A 57 2.65 -1.22 16.10
N ASP A 58 3.24 -0.12 15.62
CA ASP A 58 2.58 0.75 14.63
C ASP A 58 2.42 0.03 13.29
N ALA A 59 3.41 -0.79 12.91
CA ALA A 59 3.30 -1.64 11.73
C ALA A 59 2.18 -2.69 11.91
N VAL A 60 2.13 -3.35 13.07
CA VAL A 60 1.10 -4.36 13.39
C VAL A 60 -0.30 -3.75 13.43
N ALA A 61 -0.45 -2.54 13.98
CA ALA A 61 -1.73 -1.83 14.01
C ALA A 61 -2.26 -1.53 12.60
N CYS A 62 -1.37 -1.28 11.64
CA CYS A 62 -1.72 -1.02 10.25
C CYS A 62 -2.12 -2.29 9.46
N TRP A 63 -2.02 -3.50 10.04
CA TRP A 63 -2.35 -4.73 9.30
C TRP A 63 -3.83 -4.81 8.92
N ASN A 64 -4.72 -4.06 9.58
CA ASN A 64 -6.15 -3.96 9.23
C ASN A 64 -6.84 -5.33 9.07
N GLY A 65 -6.48 -6.31 9.91
CA GLY A 65 -7.00 -7.68 9.83
C GLY A 65 -6.34 -8.58 8.78
N SER A 66 -5.36 -8.08 8.03
CA SER A 66 -4.58 -8.88 7.08
C SER A 66 -3.59 -9.79 7.81
N THR A 67 -3.48 -11.04 7.38
CA THR A 67 -2.43 -11.95 7.84
C THR A 67 -1.10 -11.59 7.16
N ARG A 68 -0.16 -11.09 7.96
CA ARG A 68 1.18 -10.70 7.50
C ARG A 68 2.26 -11.33 8.37
N ARG A 69 3.50 -11.33 7.88
CA ARG A 69 4.67 -11.78 8.62
C ARG A 69 5.82 -10.80 8.48
N PHE A 70 6.69 -10.78 9.48
CA PHE A 70 7.94 -10.04 9.42
C PHE A 70 9.07 -10.94 8.92
N VAL A 71 9.91 -10.41 8.02
CA VAL A 71 11.08 -11.07 7.45
C VAL A 71 12.27 -10.15 7.59
N LEU A 72 13.36 -10.66 8.15
CA LEU A 72 14.61 -9.93 8.19
C LEU A 72 15.41 -10.20 6.90
N ARG A 73 15.75 -9.15 6.14
CA ARG A 73 16.61 -9.26 4.95
C ARG A 73 17.77 -8.27 5.00
N LYS A 74 18.86 -8.62 4.31
CA LYS A 74 19.99 -7.72 4.09
C LYS A 74 19.61 -6.70 3.01
N LYS A 75 19.76 -5.40 3.27
CA LYS A 75 19.34 -4.28 2.39
C LYS A 75 19.87 -4.39 0.96
N GLY A 76 21.09 -4.89 0.78
CA GLY A 76 21.68 -5.12 -0.55
C GLY A 76 21.02 -6.24 -1.37
N SER A 77 20.28 -7.15 -0.74
CA SER A 77 19.55 -8.24 -1.40
C SER A 77 18.13 -7.84 -1.82
N VAL A 78 17.55 -6.83 -1.15
CA VAL A 78 16.15 -6.39 -1.34
C VAL A 78 15.90 -5.79 -2.73
N SER A 79 16.94 -5.29 -3.41
CA SER A 79 16.84 -4.71 -4.77
C SER A 79 16.50 -5.73 -5.86
N ASP A 80 16.92 -6.99 -5.73
CA ASP A 80 16.80 -7.97 -6.83
C ASP A 80 15.39 -8.57 -6.94
N GLU A 81 14.66 -8.65 -5.83
CA GLU A 81 13.38 -9.33 -5.76
C GLU A 81 12.18 -8.47 -6.18
N ASN A 82 12.27 -7.13 -6.05
CA ASN A 82 11.23 -6.22 -6.51
C ASN A 82 11.32 -5.90 -8.03
N MET A 83 12.52 -5.97 -8.63
CA MET A 83 12.70 -5.71 -10.07
C MET A 83 12.26 -6.89 -10.95
N ARG A 84 12.31 -8.13 -10.46
CA ARG A 84 11.89 -9.32 -11.23
C ARG A 84 10.38 -9.41 -11.45
N ARG A 85 9.55 -8.83 -10.57
CA ARG A 85 8.08 -8.99 -10.65
C ARG A 85 7.36 -7.92 -11.50
N LYS A 86 8.03 -6.83 -11.87
CA LYS A 86 7.44 -5.78 -12.74
C LYS A 86 7.52 -6.07 -14.25
N LYS A 87 8.06 -7.22 -14.67
CA LYS A 87 8.27 -7.53 -16.10
C LYS A 87 7.14 -8.32 -16.77
N SER A 88 6.01 -8.59 -16.09
CA SER A 88 4.88 -9.34 -16.69
C SER A 88 3.67 -8.49 -17.13
N SER A 89 3.59 -7.20 -16.75
CA SER A 89 2.42 -6.37 -17.13
C SER A 89 2.79 -5.32 -18.18
N ARG A 90 3.15 -5.78 -19.38
CA ARG A 90 3.16 -4.95 -20.59
C ARG A 90 2.88 -5.78 -21.84
N ARG A 91 1.77 -6.52 -21.86
CA ARG A 91 1.13 -6.85 -23.14
C ARG A 91 0.36 -5.63 -23.59
N THR A 92 1.04 -4.85 -24.43
CA THR A 92 0.50 -3.79 -25.28
C THR A 92 -0.81 -4.24 -25.92
N VAL A 93 -1.91 -3.55 -25.62
CA VAL A 93 -3.10 -3.58 -26.48
C VAL A 93 -2.67 -2.95 -27.80
N LYS A 94 -2.62 -3.76 -28.85
CA LYS A 94 -2.24 -3.35 -30.20
C LYS A 94 -3.32 -2.41 -30.72
N LEU A 95 -3.08 -1.10 -30.65
CA LEU A 95 -3.91 -0.08 -31.30
C LEU A 95 -3.97 -0.40 -32.80
N LYS A 96 -5.12 -0.86 -33.28
CA LYS A 96 -5.46 -0.76 -34.71
C LYS A 96 -5.96 0.66 -34.95
N LYS A 97 -5.13 1.44 -35.64
CA LYS A 97 -5.42 2.77 -36.14
C LYS A 97 -6.32 2.62 -37.36
N SER A 98 -7.58 3.05 -37.27
CA SER A 98 -8.42 3.35 -38.43
C SER A 98 -8.95 4.76 -38.27
N LEU A 99 -8.55 5.63 -39.19
CA LEU A 99 -9.05 7.00 -39.30
C LEU A 99 -10.56 6.98 -39.53
N SER A 100 -11.30 7.80 -38.78
CA SER A 100 -12.57 8.39 -39.24
C SER A 100 -12.94 9.57 -38.35
N SER A 101 -13.49 10.60 -39.00
CA SER A 101 -13.73 11.99 -38.62
C SER A 101 -14.47 12.29 -37.31
N ASN A 102 -14.08 13.39 -36.65
CA ASN A 102 -14.87 14.12 -35.62
C ASN A 102 -16.25 14.55 -36.17
N PRO A 103 -17.27 14.66 -35.30
CA PRO A 103 -17.56 15.96 -34.69
C PRO A 103 -17.84 15.90 -33.18
N ALA A 104 -17.67 17.07 -32.53
CA ALA A 104 -17.72 17.31 -31.09
C ALA A 104 -19.05 16.93 -30.40
N PRO A 105 -19.02 16.53 -29.11
CA PRO A 105 -20.24 16.39 -28.32
C PRO A 105 -20.73 17.77 -27.82
N PRO A 106 -22.04 18.05 -27.86
CA PRO A 106 -22.62 19.28 -27.31
C PRO A 106 -22.68 19.24 -25.78
N LEU A 107 -22.35 20.36 -25.14
CA LEU A 107 -22.58 20.62 -23.72
C LEU A 107 -24.09 20.82 -23.49
N PRO A 108 -24.73 20.23 -22.47
CA PRO A 108 -26.04 20.69 -22.04
C PRO A 108 -25.91 21.98 -21.24
N GLU A 109 -26.54 23.02 -21.78
CA GLU A 109 -26.65 24.37 -21.23
C GLU A 109 -27.36 24.37 -19.87
N ILE A 110 -26.78 25.14 -18.96
CA ILE A 110 -27.40 25.64 -17.74
C ILE A 110 -28.65 26.44 -18.07
N ASN A 111 -29.83 25.84 -17.95
CA ASN A 111 -31.07 26.61 -18.04
C ASN A 111 -31.40 27.19 -16.67
N VAL A 112 -30.98 28.44 -16.48
CA VAL A 112 -31.46 29.30 -15.40
C VAL A 112 -32.80 29.86 -15.86
N SER A 113 -33.91 29.41 -15.27
CA SER A 113 -35.14 30.19 -15.33
C SER A 113 -35.88 30.15 -13.99
N SER A 114 -35.97 31.35 -13.46
CA SER A 114 -36.74 31.85 -12.33
C SER A 114 -38.19 31.35 -12.26
N VAL A 115 -38.63 30.92 -11.07
CA VAL A 115 -39.90 31.35 -10.46
C VAL A 115 -39.76 31.33 -8.93
N SER A 116 -40.15 32.44 -8.31
CA SER A 116 -40.14 32.76 -6.87
C SER A 116 -41.18 31.97 -6.04
N PRO A 117 -41.14 32.05 -4.68
CA PRO A 117 -41.61 31.01 -3.77
C PRO A 117 -43.08 31.13 -3.38
N LYS A 118 -43.73 30.00 -3.09
CA LYS A 118 -45.01 29.96 -2.36
C LYS A 118 -44.74 29.50 -0.92
N HIS A 119 -44.86 30.44 0.01
CA HIS A 119 -45.04 30.18 1.43
C HIS A 119 -46.36 29.41 1.65
N SER A 120 -46.31 28.34 2.44
CA SER A 120 -47.48 27.86 3.17
C SER A 120 -47.07 27.62 4.62
N VAL A 121 -47.66 28.44 5.48
CA VAL A 121 -47.59 28.41 6.94
C VAL A 121 -48.64 27.42 7.45
N THR A 122 -48.26 26.51 8.35
CA THR A 122 -49.11 26.03 9.46
C THR A 122 -48.22 25.33 10.51
N PRO A 123 -48.14 25.84 11.75
CA PRO A 123 -47.84 25.02 12.91
C PRO A 123 -49.15 24.44 13.49
N SER A 124 -49.17 23.12 13.74
CA SER A 124 -50.21 22.51 14.57
C SER A 124 -49.96 22.83 16.05
N GLN A 125 -51.07 23.03 16.77
CA GLN A 125 -51.16 23.28 18.20
C GLN A 125 -50.53 22.17 19.06
#